data_AF-A0A4Q6GHL9-F1
#
_entry.id   AF-A0A4Q6GHL9-F1
#
_cell.length_a   1.000
_cell.length_b   1.000
_cell.length_c   1.000
_cell.angle_alpha   90.00
_cell.angle_beta   90.00
_cell.angle_gamma   90.00
#
_symmetry.space_group_name_H-M   'P 1'
#
loop_
_entity.id
_entity.type
_entity.pdbx_description
1 polymer ?
#
loop_
_entity_poly.entity_id
_entity_poly.type
_entity_poly.pdbx_seq_one_letter_code
_entity_poly.pdbx_strand_id
1 'polypeptide(L)'
;MKSRLIHVSLLAGLLAACASMPTPDVRRQGAANRVDASGGAQTSPLATAEEPETGPQAVIRRGTGQVINRSAASAPMPSLAGASSGSATFNFEGESVHAVVKAILGDMLGQNYVIAPEVQGTVTLGTPKPVSPAEA
;
A
#
# COMPACT_ATOMS: atom_id res chain seq x y z
N MET A 1 13.49 -10.01 -47.27
CA MET A 1 12.13 -9.43 -47.14
C MET A 1 11.22 -10.24 -46.21
N LYS A 2 11.21 -11.59 -46.29
CA LYS A 2 10.39 -12.47 -45.43
C LYS A 2 10.61 -12.32 -43.91
N SER A 3 11.86 -12.17 -43.45
CA SER A 3 12.15 -11.97 -42.02
C SER A 3 11.63 -10.62 -41.47
N ARG A 4 11.63 -9.56 -42.29
CA ARG A 4 11.07 -8.25 -41.87
C ARG A 4 9.55 -8.30 -41.71
N LEU A 5 8.86 -9.08 -42.55
CA LEU A 5 7.41 -9.32 -42.43
C LEU A 5 7.06 -10.10 -41.15
N ILE A 6 7.90 -11.06 -40.74
CA ILE A 6 7.70 -11.84 -39.50
C ILE A 6 7.82 -10.93 -38.26
N HIS A 7 8.84 -10.07 -38.21
CA HIS A 7 9.01 -9.15 -37.08
C HIS A 7 7.88 -8.12 -36.97
N VAL A 8 7.37 -7.62 -38.09
CA VAL A 8 6.23 -6.68 -38.09
C VAL A 8 4.94 -7.36 -37.60
N SER A 9 4.67 -8.60 -38.02
CA SER A 9 3.51 -9.37 -37.51
C SER A 9 3.62 -9.68 -36.01
N LEU A 10 4.82 -10.03 -35.53
CA LEU A 10 5.04 -10.31 -34.10
C LEU A 10 4.82 -9.05 -33.25
N LEU A 11 5.36 -7.91 -33.70
CA LEU A 11 5.21 -6.62 -33.01
C LEU A 11 3.75 -6.17 -32.98
N ALA A 12 3.02 -6.32 -34.09
CA ALA A 12 1.59 -5.98 -34.15
C ALA A 12 0.75 -6.86 -33.22
N GLY A 13 1.08 -8.15 -33.09
CA GLY A 13 0.41 -9.06 -32.16
C GLY A 13 0.59 -8.68 -30.69
N LEU A 14 1.81 -8.28 -30.30
CA LEU A 14 2.08 -7.82 -28.93
C LEU A 14 1.32 -6.53 -28.58
N LEU A 15 1.21 -5.59 -29.52
CA LEU A 15 0.48 -4.34 -29.27
C LEU A 15 -1.03 -4.56 -29.10
N ALA A 16 -1.62 -5.50 -29.83
CA ALA A 16 -3.05 -5.81 -29.72
C ALA A 16 -3.42 -6.48 -28.38
N ALA A 17 -2.49 -7.23 -27.77
CA ALA A 17 -2.72 -7.91 -26.49
C ALA A 17 -2.85 -6.93 -25.31
N CYS A 18 -2.16 -5.78 -25.33
CA CYS A 18 -2.23 -4.79 -24.25
C CYS A 18 -3.57 -4.05 -24.17
N ALA A 19 -4.37 -4.05 -25.25
CA ALA A 19 -5.66 -3.34 -25.29
C ALA A 19 -6.86 -4.21 -24.85
N SER A 20 -6.67 -5.52 -24.63
CA SER A 20 -7.77 -6.48 -24.44
C SER A 20 -7.98 -6.90 -22.98
N MET A 21 -7.65 -6.06 -22.00
CA MET A 21 -7.93 -6.39 -20.60
C MET A 21 -9.44 -6.21 -20.30
N PRO A 22 -10.15 -7.27 -19.84
CA PRO A 22 -11.55 -7.13 -19.44
C PRO A 22 -11.64 -6.26 -18.18
N THR A 23 -12.55 -5.30 -18.18
CA THR A 23 -12.85 -4.49 -17.01
C THR A 23 -13.52 -5.35 -15.92
N PRO A 24 -13.00 -5.40 -14.69
CA PRO A 24 -13.67 -6.11 -13.61
C PRO A 24 -14.98 -5.40 -13.21
N ASP A 25 -16.13 -6.03 -13.46
CA ASP A 25 -17.43 -5.59 -12.94
C ASP A 25 -17.55 -6.00 -11.48
N VAL A 26 -17.39 -5.03 -10.57
CA VAL A 26 -17.60 -5.25 -9.14
C VAL A 26 -19.06 -4.97 -8.81
N ARG A 27 -19.92 -5.98 -9.03
CA ARG A 27 -21.33 -5.93 -8.61
C ARG A 27 -21.42 -6.18 -7.09
N ARG A 28 -21.63 -5.12 -6.31
CA ARG A 28 -22.02 -5.28 -4.90
C ARG A 28 -23.50 -5.68 -4.85
N GLN A 29 -23.78 -6.97 -4.96
CA GLN A 29 -25.09 -7.55 -4.61
C GLN A 29 -25.27 -7.45 -3.08
N GLY A 30 -25.74 -6.30 -2.60
CA GLY A 30 -26.40 -6.24 -1.30
C GLY A 30 -27.71 -6.99 -1.43
N ALA A 31 -27.80 -8.21 -0.89
CA ALA A 31 -29.05 -8.93 -0.77
C ALA A 31 -29.96 -8.18 0.22
N ALA A 32 -30.61 -7.11 -0.25
CA ALA A 32 -31.81 -6.61 0.37
C ALA A 32 -32.88 -7.66 0.10
N ASN A 33 -33.01 -8.61 1.03
CA ASN A 33 -34.11 -9.56 1.08
C ASN A 33 -35.41 -8.75 1.23
N ARG A 34 -35.96 -8.26 0.12
CA ARG A 34 -37.26 -7.64 0.06
C ARG A 34 -38.25 -8.80 0.11
N VAL A 35 -38.62 -9.19 1.31
CA VAL A 35 -39.72 -10.12 1.53
C VAL A 35 -41.00 -9.34 1.18
N ASP A 36 -41.51 -9.56 -0.02
CA ASP A 36 -42.89 -9.23 -0.37
C ASP A 36 -43.83 -10.09 0.49
N ALA A 37 -44.37 -9.51 1.56
CA ALA A 37 -45.39 -10.13 2.38
C ALA A 37 -46.76 -9.53 2.07
N SER A 38 -47.33 -9.92 0.93
CA SER A 38 -48.77 -9.82 0.69
C SER A 38 -49.45 -10.98 1.42
N GLY A 39 -49.74 -10.81 2.71
CA GLY A 39 -50.43 -11.79 3.53
C GLY A 39 -51.02 -11.13 4.77
N GLY A 40 -52.35 -11.15 4.91
CA GLY A 40 -53.08 -10.43 5.96
C GLY A 40 -52.60 -10.73 7.37
N ALA A 41 -52.41 -9.67 8.15
CA ALA A 41 -51.98 -9.77 9.55
C ALA A 41 -53.10 -10.31 10.43
N GLN A 42 -52.89 -11.49 11.03
CA GLN A 42 -53.63 -11.95 12.20
C GLN A 42 -52.81 -11.56 13.44
N THR A 43 -53.31 -10.63 14.25
CA THR A 43 -52.65 -10.22 15.49
C THR A 43 -53.17 -11.06 16.65
N SER A 44 -52.34 -11.98 17.14
CA SER A 44 -52.51 -12.56 18.48
C SER A 44 -51.68 -11.73 19.47
N PRO A 45 -52.19 -11.38 20.66
CA PRO A 45 -51.42 -10.63 21.63
C PRO A 45 -50.24 -11.48 22.12
N LEU A 46 -49.04 -10.95 21.94
CA LEU A 46 -47.80 -11.54 22.43
C LEU A 46 -47.80 -11.44 23.96
N ALA A 47 -47.75 -12.58 24.65
CA ALA A 47 -47.55 -12.60 26.09
C ALA A 47 -46.28 -11.80 26.43
N THR A 48 -46.36 -10.96 27.46
CA THR A 48 -45.25 -10.10 27.92
C THR A 48 -43.99 -10.95 28.08
N ALA A 49 -43.09 -10.84 27.10
CA ALA A 49 -41.74 -11.37 27.22
C ALA A 49 -41.02 -10.52 28.27
N GLU A 50 -40.45 -11.18 29.27
CA GLU A 50 -39.46 -10.57 30.16
C GLU A 50 -38.42 -9.82 29.30
N GLU A 51 -38.15 -8.57 29.68
CA GLU A 51 -37.21 -7.70 28.99
C GLU A 51 -35.87 -8.43 28.82
N PRO A 52 -35.30 -8.48 27.61
CA PRO A 52 -33.97 -9.03 27.45
C PRO A 52 -32.97 -8.09 28.12
N GLU A 53 -32.55 -8.44 29.33
CA GLU A 53 -31.45 -7.86 30.11
C GLU A 53 -30.07 -8.07 29.43
N THR A 54 -29.98 -8.06 28.10
CA THR A 54 -28.71 -8.14 27.37
C THR A 54 -28.85 -7.57 25.95
N GLY A 55 -29.26 -6.30 25.86
CA GLY A 55 -29.07 -5.49 24.65
C GLY A 55 -27.79 -4.65 24.74
N PRO A 56 -27.18 -4.22 23.61
CA PRO A 56 -26.09 -3.25 23.64
C PRO A 56 -26.59 -1.96 24.32
N GLN A 57 -26.06 -1.65 25.50
CA GLN A 57 -26.42 -0.43 26.21
C GLN A 57 -25.85 0.80 25.49
N ALA A 58 -26.65 1.87 25.42
CA ALA A 58 -26.19 3.12 24.84
C ALA A 58 -25.10 3.76 25.71
N VAL A 59 -23.85 3.65 25.29
CA VAL A 59 -22.70 4.28 25.97
C VAL A 59 -22.46 5.67 25.38
N ILE A 60 -22.80 6.72 26.14
CA ILE A 60 -22.49 8.09 25.77
C ILE A 60 -21.08 8.43 26.23
N ARG A 61 -20.13 8.51 25.28
CA ARG A 61 -18.77 9.02 25.52
C ARG A 61 -18.69 10.50 25.16
N ARG A 62 -18.68 11.35 26.19
CA ARG A 62 -18.42 12.79 26.02
C ARG A 62 -16.95 12.99 25.66
N GLY A 63 -16.67 13.75 24.61
CA GLY A 63 -15.30 14.11 24.23
C GLY A 63 -14.66 15.02 25.28
N THR A 64 -13.35 14.87 25.50
CA THR A 64 -12.56 15.67 26.45
C THR A 64 -12.15 17.04 25.89
N GLY A 65 -12.50 17.35 24.64
CA GLY A 65 -12.09 18.56 23.93
C GLY A 65 -10.62 18.58 23.49
N GLN A 66 -9.82 17.56 23.84
CA GLN A 66 -8.44 17.42 23.37
C GLN A 66 -8.42 16.60 22.08
N VAL A 67 -8.17 17.28 20.95
CA VAL A 67 -8.08 16.65 19.62
C VAL A 67 -6.68 16.13 19.30
N ILE A 68 -5.65 16.62 20.01
CA ILE A 68 -4.26 16.20 19.84
C ILE A 68 -3.73 15.66 21.16
N ASN A 69 -3.15 14.47 21.10
CA ASN A 69 -2.35 13.95 22.20
C ASN A 69 -1.00 14.71 22.25
N ARG A 70 -0.92 15.75 23.10
CA ARG A 70 0.28 16.60 23.19
C ARG A 70 1.53 15.85 23.63
N SER A 71 1.40 14.83 24.49
CA SER A 71 2.57 14.05 24.94
C SER A 71 3.13 13.19 23.81
N ALA A 72 2.26 12.61 22.98
CA ALA A 72 2.68 11.92 21.75
C ALA A 72 3.24 12.89 20.70
N ALA A 73 2.66 14.08 20.56
CA ALA A 73 3.16 15.09 19.61
C ALA A 73 4.51 15.70 20.03
N SER A 74 4.81 15.73 21.34
CA SER A 74 6.11 16.15 21.86
C SER A 74 7.14 15.02 21.88
N ALA A 75 6.75 13.79 21.54
CA ALA A 75 7.70 12.69 21.51
C ALA A 75 8.77 12.98 20.45
N PRO A 76 10.06 12.78 20.78
CA PRO A 76 11.12 12.84 19.77
C PRO A 76 10.77 11.92 18.60
N MET A 77 10.95 12.40 17.37
CA MET A 77 10.81 11.54 16.20
C MET A 77 11.70 10.32 16.38
N PRO A 78 11.27 9.12 15.95
CA PRO A 78 12.13 7.94 15.96
C PRO A 78 13.43 8.30 15.25
N SER A 79 14.53 8.43 15.99
CA SER A 79 15.81 8.73 15.40
C SER A 79 16.24 7.49 14.64
N LEU A 80 16.65 7.66 13.37
CA LEU A 80 17.51 6.70 12.68
C LEU A 80 18.90 6.70 13.34
N ALA A 81 19.00 6.45 14.64
CA ALA A 81 20.25 6.43 15.40
C ALA A 81 21.20 5.30 14.95
N GLY A 82 20.74 4.40 14.07
CA GLY A 82 21.56 3.42 13.38
C GLY A 82 22.00 3.83 11.98
N ALA A 83 21.44 4.89 11.40
CA ALA A 83 21.93 5.43 10.13
C ALA A 83 23.07 6.39 10.44
N SER A 84 24.24 6.12 9.87
CA SER A 84 25.39 7.00 10.00
C SER A 84 24.96 8.40 9.58
N SER A 85 25.07 9.38 10.48
CA SER A 85 24.63 10.77 10.31
C SER A 85 25.49 11.56 9.30
N GLY A 86 26.02 10.88 8.29
CA GLY A 86 26.80 11.45 7.22
C GLY A 86 25.89 11.84 6.07
N SER A 87 25.91 13.13 5.73
CA SER A 87 25.49 13.58 4.40
C SER A 87 26.44 12.95 3.37
N ALA A 88 25.96 12.01 2.56
CA ALA A 88 26.76 11.43 1.48
C ALA A 88 26.34 12.01 0.13
N THR A 89 27.32 12.32 -0.69
CA THR A 89 27.09 12.67 -2.09
C THR A 89 27.16 11.38 -2.90
N PHE A 90 26.07 11.01 -3.55
CA PHE A 90 26.05 9.85 -4.44
C PHE A 90 26.53 10.25 -5.82
N ASN A 91 27.65 9.66 -6.26
CA ASN A 91 28.16 9.77 -7.62
C ASN A 91 28.53 8.35 -8.10
N PHE A 92 27.57 7.67 -8.71
CA PHE A 92 27.78 6.37 -9.34
C PHE A 92 27.89 6.61 -10.85
N GLU A 93 28.98 6.18 -11.47
CA GLU A 93 29.20 6.28 -12.91
C GLU A 93 29.53 4.91 -13.47
N GLY A 94 28.55 4.25 -14.09
CA GLY A 94 28.76 2.90 -14.64
C GLY A 94 28.96 1.81 -13.59
N GLU A 95 28.54 2.05 -12.34
CA GLU A 95 28.71 1.12 -11.23
C GLU A 95 27.70 -0.02 -11.30
N SER A 96 28.05 -1.19 -10.75
CA SER A 96 27.13 -2.33 -10.69
C SER A 96 25.97 -2.06 -9.72
N VAL A 97 24.74 -2.44 -10.11
CA VAL A 97 23.56 -2.28 -9.23
C VAL A 97 23.80 -2.93 -7.85
N HIS A 98 24.50 -4.06 -7.80
CA HIS A 98 24.84 -4.74 -6.55
C HIS A 98 25.70 -3.89 -5.61
N ALA A 99 26.74 -3.23 -6.14
CA ALA A 99 27.63 -2.39 -5.34
C ALA A 99 26.90 -1.15 -4.82
N VAL A 100 26.06 -0.53 -5.65
CA VAL A 100 25.24 0.64 -5.27
C VAL A 100 24.27 0.28 -4.14
N VAL A 101 23.54 -0.84 -4.29
CA VAL A 101 22.56 -1.27 -3.28
C VAL A 101 23.22 -1.57 -1.95
N LYS A 102 24.40 -2.21 -1.95
CA LYS A 102 25.17 -2.46 -0.74
C LYS A 102 25.61 -1.16 -0.06
N ALA A 103 26.13 -0.20 -0.82
CA ALA A 103 26.61 1.07 -0.28
C ALA A 103 25.49 1.88 0.37
N ILE A 104 24.29 1.89 -0.24
CA ILE A 104 23.15 2.65 0.28
C ILE A 104 22.46 1.89 1.42
N LEU A 105 21.94 0.69 1.15
CA LEU A 105 21.12 -0.03 2.12
C LEU A 105 21.93 -0.64 3.26
N GLY A 106 23.13 -1.13 2.96
CA GLY A 106 24.04 -1.71 3.95
C GLY A 106 24.85 -0.65 4.68
N ASP A 107 25.75 0.02 3.96
CA ASP A 107 26.79 0.84 4.59
C ASP A 107 26.25 2.18 5.14
N MET A 108 25.25 2.79 4.50
CA MET A 108 24.67 4.06 4.95
C MET A 108 23.45 3.90 5.86
N LEU A 109 22.51 3.05 5.50
CA LEU A 109 21.24 2.92 6.23
C LEU A 109 21.22 1.78 7.25
N GLY A 110 22.20 0.86 7.21
CA GLY A 110 22.27 -0.28 8.13
C GLY A 110 21.03 -1.20 8.08
N GLN A 111 20.33 -1.25 6.94
CA GLN A 111 19.11 -2.03 6.78
C GLN A 111 19.41 -3.48 6.46
N ASN A 112 18.53 -4.39 6.90
CA ASN A 112 18.59 -5.78 6.48
C ASN A 112 17.96 -5.92 5.07
N TYR A 113 18.74 -6.34 4.07
CA TYR A 113 18.31 -6.45 2.68
C TYR A 113 18.72 -7.79 2.06
N VAL A 114 18.03 -8.20 0.98
CA VAL A 114 18.35 -9.38 0.17
C VAL A 114 18.30 -8.97 -1.31
N ILE A 115 19.32 -9.34 -2.08
CA ILE A 115 19.38 -9.07 -3.52
C ILE A 115 19.03 -10.35 -4.29
N ALA A 116 18.03 -10.27 -5.18
CA ALA A 116 17.66 -11.39 -6.03
C ALA A 116 18.71 -11.61 -7.14
N PRO A 117 18.94 -12.86 -7.57
CA PRO A 117 19.99 -13.20 -8.52
C PRO A 117 19.74 -12.67 -9.94
N GLU A 118 18.59 -12.08 -10.25
CA GLU A 118 18.24 -11.47 -11.54
C GLU A 118 18.52 -9.95 -11.58
N VAL A 119 19.01 -9.36 -10.48
CA VAL A 119 19.32 -7.93 -10.42
C VAL A 119 20.66 -7.65 -11.12
N GLN A 120 20.63 -7.47 -12.44
CA GLN A 120 21.78 -7.09 -13.26
C GLN A 120 21.59 -5.71 -13.89
N GLY A 121 22.68 -4.97 -14.02
CA GLY A 121 22.71 -3.70 -14.72
C GLY A 121 23.80 -2.78 -14.19
N THR A 122 24.00 -1.68 -14.92
CA THR A 122 24.84 -0.57 -14.49
C THR A 122 23.95 0.63 -14.19
N VAL A 123 24.32 1.41 -13.17
CA VAL A 123 23.61 2.62 -12.77
C VAL A 123 24.54 3.81 -12.86
N THR A 124 24.02 4.89 -13.42
CA THR A 124 24.67 6.20 -13.42
C THR A 124 23.75 7.20 -12.73
N LEU A 125 24.16 7.69 -11.55
CA LEU A 125 23.39 8.62 -10.73
C LEU A 125 24.34 9.55 -9.99
N GLY A 126 24.17 10.86 -10.20
CA GLY A 126 24.87 11.92 -9.48
C GLY A 126 23.87 12.83 -8.75
N THR A 127 24.01 12.98 -7.45
CA THR A 127 23.21 13.94 -6.65
C THR A 127 24.03 15.21 -6.38
N PRO A 128 23.62 16.39 -6.87
CA PRO A 128 24.34 17.64 -6.62
C PRO A 128 24.13 18.18 -5.20
N LYS A 129 23.12 17.68 -4.48
CA LYS A 129 22.89 17.98 -3.07
C LYS A 129 23.19 16.74 -2.24
N PRO A 130 23.85 16.89 -1.08
CA PRO A 130 24.02 15.79 -0.15
C PRO A 130 22.65 15.29 0.29
N VAL A 131 22.44 13.98 0.27
CA VAL A 131 21.21 13.37 0.78
C VAL A 131 21.45 12.85 2.19
N SER A 132 20.51 13.14 3.09
CA SER A 132 20.55 12.61 4.44
C SER A 132 19.94 11.20 4.47
N PRO A 133 20.31 10.36 5.45
CA PRO A 133 19.70 9.03 5.60
C PRO A 133 18.18 9.03 5.80
N ALA A 134 17.59 10.18 6.15
CA ALA A 134 16.15 10.35 6.29
C ALA A 134 15.42 10.59 4.96
N GLU A 135 16.17 10.88 3.88
CA GLU A 135 15.65 11.19 2.54
C GLU A 135 15.95 10.09 1.51
N ALA A 136 16.62 9.01 1.93
CA ALA A 136 16.99 7.86 1.11
C ALA A 136 15.85 6.87 0.92
#